data_AF-A0A3A8NSD7-F1
#
_entry.id   AF-A0A3A8NSD7-F1
#
_cell.length_a   1.000
_cell.length_b   1.000
_cell.length_c   1.000
_cell.angle_alpha   90.00
_cell.angle_beta   90.00
_cell.angle_gamma   90.00
#
_symmetry.space_group_name_H-M   'P 1'
#
loop_
_entity.id
_entity.type
_entity.pdbx_description
1 polymer ?
#
loop_
_entity_poly.entity_id
_entity_poly.type
_entity_poly.pdbx_seq_one_letter_code
_entity_poly.pdbx_strand_id
1 'polypeptide(L)'
;MSYYPWVRDDEDESFAWMDALRKDPMDGNGYLLTKGVPCKDWFPEGLIFDLSKERGSKLTDSIPNTSALLVVSAKLKGILEKETPQGTIEFLPVRLRTPRKKTLDTPYFIANVLGTVACMDAKKSDFTMDSIIKDQVQRFRRLVLQEKKIPKDAKIFRLAEQSRLILIREDLGQTIIDEDCTGMIFQELEDYGSQFRGRVGT
;
A
#
# COMPACT_ATOMS: atom_id res chain seq x y z
N MET A 1 15.41 -9.46 11.59
CA MET A 1 14.16 -9.87 10.92
C MET A 1 13.99 -8.91 9.76
N SER A 2 13.86 -9.41 8.54
CA SER A 2 13.80 -8.54 7.36
C SER A 2 12.40 -7.97 7.16
N TYR A 3 12.34 -6.72 6.72
CA TYR A 3 11.10 -6.02 6.37
C TYR A 3 11.28 -5.40 4.98
N TYR A 4 10.23 -5.42 4.19
CA TYR A 4 10.24 -5.02 2.80
C TYR A 4 9.16 -3.96 2.55
N PRO A 5 9.48 -2.88 1.82
CA PRO A 5 8.48 -2.04 1.19
C PRO A 5 7.51 -2.86 0.33
N TRP A 6 6.22 -2.77 0.66
CA TRP A 6 5.15 -3.19 -0.23
C TRP A 6 5.00 -2.13 -1.32
N VAL A 7 5.44 -2.44 -2.54
CA VAL A 7 5.29 -1.57 -3.69
C VAL A 7 4.34 -2.20 -4.70
N ARG A 8 3.68 -1.37 -5.52
CA ARG A 8 2.90 -1.87 -6.65
C ARG A 8 3.85 -2.42 -7.71
N ASP A 9 3.43 -3.47 -8.39
CA ASP A 9 4.09 -3.89 -9.64
C ASP A 9 3.65 -2.96 -10.77
N ASP A 10 4.59 -2.16 -11.27
CA ASP A 10 4.37 -1.28 -12.43
C ASP A 10 5.15 -1.66 -13.68
N GLU A 11 5.75 -2.85 -13.69
CA GLU A 11 6.46 -3.42 -14.83
C GLU A 11 5.54 -4.27 -15.72
N ASP A 12 4.59 -5.03 -15.15
CA ASP A 12 3.62 -5.80 -15.94
C ASP A 12 2.49 -4.91 -16.49
N GLU A 13 2.62 -4.52 -17.77
CA GLU A 13 1.65 -3.69 -18.49
C GLU A 13 0.28 -4.37 -18.69
N SER A 14 0.17 -5.69 -18.49
CA SER A 14 -1.10 -6.43 -18.65
C SER A 14 -2.09 -6.20 -17.49
N PHE A 15 -1.61 -5.71 -16.35
CA PHE A 15 -2.42 -5.49 -15.16
C PHE A 15 -3.45 -4.38 -15.34
N ALA A 16 -4.62 -4.61 -14.75
CA ALA A 16 -5.63 -3.58 -14.56
C ALA A 16 -5.19 -2.62 -13.46
N TRP A 17 -5.35 -1.33 -13.72
CA TRP A 17 -5.02 -0.27 -12.77
C TRP A 17 -6.26 0.47 -12.33
N MET A 18 -6.28 0.93 -11.08
CA MET A 18 -7.31 1.84 -10.59
C MET A 18 -7.02 3.26 -11.08
N ASP A 19 -8.00 3.91 -11.71
CA ASP A 19 -7.93 5.33 -12.00
C ASP A 19 -8.03 6.15 -10.70
N ALA A 20 -7.48 7.36 -10.72
CA ALA A 20 -7.77 8.33 -9.67
C ALA A 20 -9.27 8.61 -9.62
N LEU A 21 -9.80 8.78 -8.40
CA LEU A 21 -11.18 9.17 -8.18
C LEU A 21 -11.46 10.52 -8.86
N ARG A 22 -12.42 10.52 -9.80
CA ARG A 22 -12.82 11.75 -10.53
C ARG A 22 -13.65 12.70 -9.69
N LYS A 23 -14.38 12.16 -8.73
CA LYS A 23 -15.13 12.88 -7.69
C LYS A 23 -14.72 12.29 -6.37
N ASP A 24 -14.65 13.11 -5.33
CA ASP A 24 -14.41 12.62 -3.98
C ASP A 24 -15.72 12.04 -3.41
N PRO A 25 -15.85 10.70 -3.29
CA PRO A 25 -17.02 10.07 -2.71
C PRO A 25 -16.88 9.91 -1.19
N MET A 26 -15.75 10.36 -0.61
CA MET A 26 -15.40 10.22 0.79
C MET A 26 -15.56 11.55 1.54
N ASP A 27 -16.21 12.55 0.92
CA ASP A 27 -16.53 13.86 1.50
C ASP A 27 -15.34 14.53 2.20
N GLY A 28 -14.16 14.50 1.57
CA GLY A 28 -12.93 15.08 2.09
C GLY A 28 -12.18 14.19 3.09
N ASN A 29 -12.75 13.07 3.52
CA ASN A 29 -12.16 12.18 4.53
C ASN A 29 -11.18 11.14 3.96
N GLY A 30 -11.04 11.04 2.64
CA GLY A 30 -10.21 10.01 2.00
C GLY A 30 -8.73 9.98 2.46
N TYR A 31 -8.18 11.12 2.91
CA TYR A 31 -6.81 11.17 3.43
C TYR A 31 -6.61 10.32 4.71
N LEU A 32 -7.69 10.02 5.46
CA LEU A 32 -7.65 9.20 6.68
C LEU A 32 -7.22 7.75 6.38
N LEU A 33 -7.58 7.23 5.20
CA LEU A 33 -7.15 5.92 4.72
C LEU A 33 -5.62 5.84 4.56
N THR A 34 -4.97 6.95 4.21
CA THR A 34 -3.50 7.00 4.13
C THR A 34 -2.82 7.23 5.48
N LYS A 35 -3.59 7.52 6.54
CA LYS A 35 -3.11 7.70 7.91
C LYS A 35 -3.33 6.48 8.81
N GLY A 36 -3.98 5.43 8.31
CA GLY A 36 -4.31 4.24 9.10
C GLY A 36 -5.32 4.51 10.21
N VAL A 37 -6.24 5.46 9.98
CA VAL A 37 -7.34 5.75 10.90
C VAL A 37 -8.52 4.84 10.55
N PRO A 38 -9.26 4.28 11.52
CA PRO A 38 -10.49 3.53 11.24
C PRO A 38 -11.50 4.37 10.45
N CYS A 39 -12.08 3.79 9.41
CA CYS A 39 -12.95 4.49 8.47
C CYS A 39 -14.36 3.88 8.37
N LYS A 40 -14.59 2.68 8.94
CA LYS A 40 -15.85 1.93 8.76
C LYS A 40 -17.12 2.72 9.08
N ASP A 41 -17.07 3.64 10.05
CA ASP A 41 -18.25 4.39 10.51
C ASP A 41 -18.75 5.44 9.51
N TRP A 42 -17.91 5.88 8.57
CA TRP A 42 -18.27 6.90 7.56
C TRP A 42 -17.97 6.46 6.13
N PHE A 43 -17.27 5.35 5.92
CA PHE A 43 -16.88 4.91 4.59
C PHE A 43 -18.12 4.60 3.73
N PRO A 44 -18.19 5.12 2.49
CA PRO A 44 -19.38 4.98 1.65
C PRO A 44 -19.64 3.51 1.28
N GLU A 45 -20.85 3.05 1.52
CA GLU A 45 -21.27 1.70 1.13
C GLU A 45 -21.27 1.54 -0.40
N GLY A 46 -20.72 0.41 -0.87
CA GLY A 46 -20.78 0.05 -2.28
C GLY A 46 -19.94 0.95 -3.20
N LEU A 47 -18.94 1.66 -2.66
CA LEU A 47 -18.00 2.50 -3.39
C LEU A 47 -17.43 1.76 -4.62
N ILE A 48 -17.44 2.45 -5.76
CA ILE A 48 -16.95 1.91 -7.04
C ILE A 48 -15.72 2.69 -7.48
N PHE A 49 -14.63 1.98 -7.72
CA PHE A 49 -13.47 2.53 -8.42
C PHE A 49 -13.51 2.15 -9.90
N ASP A 50 -13.20 3.12 -10.76
CA ASP A 50 -13.01 2.88 -12.19
C ASP A 50 -11.63 2.30 -12.45
N LEU A 51 -11.57 1.30 -13.32
CA LEU A 51 -10.33 0.78 -13.88
C LEU A 51 -9.92 1.61 -15.10
N SER A 52 -8.62 1.85 -15.22
CA SER A 52 -8.03 2.67 -16.27
C SER A 52 -8.24 2.07 -17.65
N LYS A 53 -8.55 2.92 -18.63
CA LYS A 53 -8.61 2.54 -20.04
C LYS A 53 -7.24 2.51 -20.73
N GLU A 54 -6.23 3.11 -20.09
CA GLU A 54 -4.86 3.27 -20.62
C GLU A 54 -3.90 2.16 -20.14
N ARG A 55 -4.42 1.20 -19.37
CA ARG A 55 -3.66 0.09 -18.79
C ARG A 55 -4.29 -1.24 -19.20
N GLY A 56 -3.66 -2.34 -18.82
CA GLY A 56 -4.15 -3.67 -19.09
C GLY A 56 -5.47 -4.00 -18.39
N SER A 57 -5.89 -5.27 -18.49
CA SER A 57 -7.19 -5.73 -18.00
C SER A 57 -7.13 -6.93 -17.07
N LYS A 58 -5.93 -7.48 -16.82
CA LYS A 58 -5.72 -8.59 -15.90
C LYS A 58 -5.90 -8.08 -14.47
N LEU A 59 -6.93 -8.57 -13.79
CA LEU A 59 -7.12 -8.30 -12.36
C LEU A 59 -6.03 -9.00 -11.56
N THR A 60 -5.53 -8.29 -10.55
CA THR A 60 -4.47 -8.76 -9.64
C THR A 60 -5.00 -8.86 -8.21
N ASP A 61 -4.21 -9.45 -7.32
CA ASP A 61 -4.55 -9.58 -5.91
C ASP A 61 -4.35 -8.29 -5.12
N SER A 62 -3.44 -7.43 -5.57
CA SER A 62 -3.33 -6.02 -5.17
C SER A 62 -3.46 -5.15 -6.41
N ILE A 63 -4.54 -4.38 -6.55
CA ILE A 63 -4.77 -3.52 -7.72
C ILE A 63 -3.81 -2.30 -7.67
N PRO A 64 -2.89 -2.17 -8.66
CA PRO A 64 -2.00 -1.02 -8.74
C PRO A 64 -2.76 0.30 -8.87
N ASN A 65 -2.28 1.32 -8.17
CA ASN A 65 -2.86 2.66 -8.20
C ASN A 65 -1.88 3.73 -7.72
N THR A 66 -2.22 5.00 -7.97
CA THR A 66 -1.44 6.17 -7.55
C THR A 66 -1.96 6.83 -6.27
N SER A 67 -3.04 6.30 -5.70
CA SER A 67 -3.70 6.86 -4.51
C SER A 67 -3.12 6.32 -3.19
N ALA A 68 -2.11 5.44 -3.24
CA ALA A 68 -1.53 4.75 -2.08
C ALA A 68 -2.58 3.96 -1.28
N LEU A 69 -3.61 3.46 -1.96
CA LEU A 69 -4.60 2.56 -1.37
C LEU A 69 -4.16 1.12 -1.59
N LEU A 70 -4.32 0.27 -0.58
CA LEU A 70 -4.07 -1.17 -0.70
C LEU A 70 -5.39 -1.86 -1.08
N VAL A 71 -5.72 -1.89 -2.36
CA VAL A 71 -6.97 -2.49 -2.88
C VAL A 71 -6.73 -3.96 -3.18
N VAL A 72 -7.23 -4.85 -2.33
CA VAL A 72 -6.90 -6.28 -2.33
C VAL A 72 -8.06 -7.18 -2.72
N SER A 73 -7.75 -8.31 -3.35
CA SER A 73 -8.70 -9.38 -3.65
C SER A 73 -9.18 -10.08 -2.36
N ALA A 74 -10.26 -10.86 -2.46
CA ALA A 74 -10.71 -11.70 -1.36
C ALA A 74 -9.65 -12.73 -0.91
N LYS A 75 -8.86 -13.27 -1.86
CA LYS A 75 -7.77 -14.21 -1.58
C LYS A 75 -6.72 -13.57 -0.70
N LEU A 76 -6.18 -12.43 -1.13
CA LEU A 76 -5.15 -11.72 -0.39
C LEU A 76 -5.65 -11.18 0.95
N LYS A 77 -6.90 -10.70 1.01
CA LYS A 77 -7.58 -10.38 2.27
C LYS A 77 -7.53 -11.56 3.24
N GLY A 78 -7.87 -12.77 2.80
CA GLY A 78 -7.86 -13.97 3.65
C GLY A 78 -6.47 -14.30 4.21
N ILE A 79 -5.42 -14.16 3.39
CA ILE A 79 -4.02 -14.33 3.84
C ILE A 79 -3.69 -13.28 4.91
N LEU A 80 -3.97 -12.01 4.64
CA LEU A 80 -3.69 -10.91 5.56
C LEU A 80 -4.44 -11.06 6.90
N GLU A 81 -5.72 -11.47 6.87
CA GLU A 81 -6.53 -11.72 8.08
C GLU A 81 -5.99 -12.89 8.91
N LYS A 82 -5.50 -13.94 8.26
CA LYS A 82 -4.94 -15.13 8.92
C LYS A 82 -3.59 -14.85 9.57
N GLU A 83 -2.74 -14.10 8.88
CA GLU A 83 -1.33 -13.95 9.26
C GLU A 83 -1.04 -12.75 10.17
N THR A 84 -2.01 -11.86 10.37
CA THR A 84 -1.83 -10.65 11.18
C THR A 84 -2.72 -10.66 12.43
N PRO A 85 -2.30 -9.99 13.53
CA PRO A 85 -3.14 -9.87 14.72
C PRO A 85 -4.50 -9.23 14.39
N GLN A 86 -5.56 -9.68 15.06
CA GLN A 86 -6.90 -9.13 14.90
C GLN A 86 -6.90 -7.61 15.17
N GLY A 87 -7.54 -6.84 14.28
CA GLY A 87 -7.60 -5.38 14.38
C GLY A 87 -6.38 -4.66 13.80
N THR A 88 -5.39 -5.37 13.24
CA THR A 88 -4.26 -4.74 12.52
C THR A 88 -4.72 -4.08 11.23
N ILE A 89 -5.71 -4.67 10.55
CA ILE A 89 -6.20 -4.21 9.25
C ILE A 89 -7.72 -4.11 9.30
N GLU A 90 -8.24 -2.97 8.88
CA GLU A 90 -9.65 -2.78 8.59
C GLU A 90 -9.90 -3.01 7.09
N PHE A 91 -10.83 -3.90 6.75
CA PHE A 91 -11.18 -4.18 5.35
C PHE A 91 -12.49 -3.50 4.97
N LEU A 92 -12.40 -2.57 4.02
CA LEU A 92 -13.55 -1.78 3.55
C LEU A 92 -13.98 -2.29 2.17
N PRO A 93 -15.20 -2.85 2.02
CA PRO A 93 -15.65 -3.41 0.75
C PRO A 93 -15.77 -2.37 -0.35
N VAL A 94 -15.25 -2.69 -1.53
CA VAL A 94 -15.32 -1.84 -2.73
C VAL A 94 -15.59 -2.68 -3.96
N ARG A 95 -16.06 -2.02 -5.02
CA ARG A 95 -16.27 -2.65 -6.33
C ARG A 95 -15.38 -2.00 -7.37
N LEU A 96 -15.04 -2.79 -8.38
CA LEU A 96 -14.29 -2.32 -9.53
C LEU A 96 -15.20 -2.21 -10.74
N ARG A 97 -15.02 -1.19 -11.56
CA ARG A 97 -15.76 -1.00 -12.81
C ARG A 97 -14.80 -0.89 -13.97
N THR A 98 -15.02 -1.73 -14.97
CA THR A 98 -14.21 -1.77 -16.20
C THR A 98 -14.34 -0.47 -17.02
N PRO A 99 -13.40 -0.20 -17.94
CA PRO A 99 -13.53 0.91 -18.90
C PRO A 99 -14.84 0.89 -19.70
N ARG A 100 -15.40 -0.29 -19.95
CA ARG A 100 -16.69 -0.51 -20.64
C ARG A 100 -17.91 -0.32 -19.73
N LYS A 101 -17.73 0.28 -18.55
CA LYS A 101 -18.79 0.57 -17.56
C LYS A 101 -19.50 -0.64 -16.96
N LYS A 102 -18.97 -1.86 -17.17
CA LYS A 102 -19.39 -3.05 -16.42
C LYS A 102 -18.77 -3.02 -15.01
N THR A 103 -19.61 -2.98 -13.98
CA THR A 103 -19.22 -3.27 -12.59
C THR A 103 -18.95 -4.75 -12.44
N LEU A 104 -17.85 -5.11 -11.79
CA LEU A 104 -17.44 -6.49 -11.56
C LEU A 104 -18.10 -7.01 -10.29
N ASP A 105 -18.53 -8.28 -10.34
CA ASP A 105 -19.10 -8.99 -9.19
C ASP A 105 -18.01 -9.52 -8.24
N THR A 106 -16.77 -9.62 -8.72
CA THR A 106 -15.61 -10.03 -7.92
C THR A 106 -15.37 -9.03 -6.79
N PRO A 107 -15.38 -9.46 -5.52
CA PRO A 107 -15.20 -8.57 -4.39
C PRO A 107 -13.74 -8.13 -4.24
N TYR A 108 -13.57 -6.83 -3.97
CA TYR A 108 -12.30 -6.22 -3.57
C TYR A 108 -12.49 -5.41 -2.29
N PHE A 109 -11.39 -5.13 -1.62
CA PHE A 109 -11.39 -4.43 -0.34
C PHE A 109 -10.26 -3.43 -0.29
N ILE A 110 -10.47 -2.26 0.32
CA ILE A 110 -9.34 -1.49 0.81
C ILE A 110 -8.87 -2.15 2.11
N ALA A 111 -7.63 -2.63 2.14
CA ALA A 111 -6.94 -3.08 3.33
C ALA A 111 -6.32 -1.87 4.04
N ASN A 112 -7.09 -1.24 4.92
CA ASN A 112 -6.63 -0.11 5.72
C ASN A 112 -5.81 -0.62 6.91
N VAL A 113 -4.49 -0.71 6.74
CA VAL A 113 -3.55 -1.04 7.83
C VAL A 113 -3.66 0.06 8.90
N LEU A 114 -4.00 -0.30 10.13
CA LEU A 114 -4.29 0.66 11.19
C LEU A 114 -3.04 1.06 11.97
N GLY A 115 -2.99 2.33 12.37
CA GLY A 115 -1.87 2.90 13.13
C GLY A 115 -0.57 3.00 12.31
N THR A 116 0.51 3.33 13.00
CA THR A 116 1.85 3.50 12.41
C THR A 116 2.93 3.03 13.39
N VAL A 117 4.13 2.74 12.86
CA VAL A 117 5.32 2.41 13.65
C VAL A 117 6.44 3.39 13.32
N ALA A 118 6.91 4.11 14.33
CA ALA A 118 8.01 5.06 14.22
C ALA A 118 9.36 4.35 14.39
N CYS A 119 9.83 3.73 13.32
CA CYS A 119 11.05 2.92 13.33
C CYS A 119 12.15 3.40 12.37
N MET A 120 12.02 4.56 11.73
CA MET A 120 13.09 5.09 10.88
C MET A 120 14.35 5.41 11.71
N ASP A 121 15.53 5.00 11.24
CA ASP A 121 16.82 5.51 11.71
C ASP A 121 17.15 6.81 10.96
N ALA A 122 16.71 7.94 11.50
CA ALA A 122 16.94 9.25 10.89
C ALA A 122 18.42 9.62 10.73
N LYS A 123 19.33 9.01 11.52
CA LYS A 123 20.77 9.28 11.42
C LYS A 123 21.41 8.52 10.26
N LYS A 124 20.86 7.36 9.90
CA LYS A 124 21.39 6.50 8.83
C LYS A 124 20.58 6.60 7.54
N SER A 125 19.34 7.04 7.60
CA SER A 125 18.50 7.26 6.43
C SER A 125 18.89 8.54 5.69
N ASP A 126 18.72 8.54 4.38
CA ASP A 126 18.84 9.72 3.52
C ASP A 126 17.45 9.98 2.91
N PHE A 127 16.90 11.16 3.19
CA PHE A 127 15.53 11.49 2.85
C PHE A 127 15.34 12.99 2.62
N THR A 128 14.21 13.34 2.03
CA THR A 128 13.73 14.72 1.91
C THR A 128 12.38 14.82 2.61
N MET A 129 12.25 15.75 3.56
CA MET A 129 10.98 16.03 4.23
C MET A 129 9.97 16.65 3.27
N ASP A 130 8.70 16.36 3.48
CA ASP A 130 7.61 16.99 2.75
C ASP A 130 7.49 18.47 3.12
N SER A 131 7.33 19.32 2.10
CA SER A 131 7.28 20.78 2.27
C SER A 131 5.93 21.26 2.82
N ILE A 132 4.88 20.45 2.70
CA ILE A 132 3.51 20.76 3.13
C ILE A 132 3.23 20.04 4.45
N ILE A 133 3.47 18.73 4.51
CA ILE A 133 3.20 17.88 5.67
C ILE A 133 4.53 17.64 6.42
N LYS A 134 4.91 18.59 7.27
CA LYS A 134 6.28 18.70 7.83
C LYS A 134 6.76 17.51 8.66
N ASP A 135 5.87 16.65 9.13
CA ASP A 135 6.16 15.43 9.90
C ASP A 135 6.22 14.17 9.02
N GLN A 136 6.11 14.32 7.69
CA GLN A 136 6.20 13.22 6.73
C GLN A 136 7.42 13.39 5.81
N VAL A 137 8.03 12.26 5.48
CA VAL A 137 9.07 12.13 4.48
C VAL A 137 8.41 12.08 3.11
N GLN A 138 8.82 13.01 2.24
CA GLN A 138 8.37 13.03 0.84
C GLN A 138 8.97 11.86 0.06
N ARG A 139 10.28 11.63 0.22
CA ARG A 139 11.02 10.58 -0.46
C ARG A 139 12.25 10.15 0.31
N PHE A 140 12.57 8.87 0.20
CA PHE A 140 13.81 8.28 0.65
C PHE A 140 14.77 8.15 -0.53
N ARG A 141 16.05 8.45 -0.32
CA ARG A 141 17.15 7.91 -1.15
C ARG A 141 17.70 6.64 -0.53
N ARG A 142 17.66 6.55 0.80
CA ARG A 142 17.99 5.33 1.56
C ARG A 142 17.14 5.31 2.82
N LEU A 143 16.38 4.23 3.02
CA LEU A 143 15.62 4.00 4.25
C LEU A 143 16.37 2.97 5.11
N VAL A 144 16.61 3.30 6.38
CA VAL A 144 17.18 2.38 7.36
C VAL A 144 16.22 2.29 8.54
N LEU A 145 15.91 1.06 8.98
CA LEU A 145 15.00 0.81 10.10
C LEU A 145 15.76 0.49 11.39
N GLN A 146 15.20 0.94 12.51
CA GLN A 146 15.57 0.54 13.86
C GLN A 146 14.72 -0.67 14.25
N GLU A 147 15.14 -1.89 13.87
CA GLU A 147 14.36 -3.12 14.10
C GLU A 147 13.89 -3.29 15.56
N LYS A 148 14.69 -2.84 16.54
CA LYS A 148 14.33 -2.91 17.97
C LYS A 148 13.08 -2.12 18.35
N LYS A 149 12.65 -1.16 17.52
CA LYS A 149 11.43 -0.36 17.72
C LYS A 149 10.19 -0.98 17.09
N ILE A 150 10.36 -2.02 16.28
CA ILE A 150 9.24 -2.69 15.61
C ILE A 150 8.64 -3.72 16.58
N PRO A 151 7.32 -3.70 16.83
CA PRO A 151 6.67 -4.73 17.64
C PRO A 151 6.95 -6.14 17.08
N LYS A 152 7.21 -7.11 17.96
CA LYS A 152 7.63 -8.46 17.55
C LYS A 152 6.60 -9.21 16.71
N ASP A 153 5.33 -8.88 16.90
CA ASP A 153 4.16 -9.44 16.22
C ASP A 153 3.74 -8.64 14.98
N ALA A 154 4.34 -7.48 14.71
CA ALA A 154 4.03 -6.67 13.54
C ALA A 154 4.55 -7.35 12.26
N LYS A 155 3.66 -8.03 11.53
CA LYS A 155 3.97 -8.57 10.18
C LYS A 155 3.74 -7.57 9.06
N ILE A 156 2.90 -6.56 9.29
CA ILE A 156 2.58 -5.50 8.33
C ILE A 156 2.27 -4.22 9.11
N PHE A 157 2.78 -3.08 8.65
CA PHE A 157 2.52 -1.79 9.29
C PHE A 157 2.81 -0.62 8.35
N ARG A 158 2.30 0.56 8.70
CA ARG A 158 2.68 1.84 8.09
C ARG A 158 3.92 2.42 8.77
N LEU A 159 4.87 2.92 8.01
CA LEU A 159 5.96 3.71 8.56
C LEU A 159 5.40 5.05 9.07
N ALA A 160 5.66 5.42 10.33
CA ALA A 160 5.11 6.68 10.88
C ALA A 160 5.63 7.91 10.13
N GLU A 161 6.90 7.89 9.73
CA GLU A 161 7.56 8.97 9.00
C GLU A 161 7.12 9.05 7.53
N GLN A 162 6.44 8.03 6.99
CA GLN A 162 5.81 8.08 5.67
C GLN A 162 4.60 7.16 5.67
N SER A 163 3.47 7.64 6.19
CA SER A 163 2.25 6.84 6.46
C SER A 163 1.65 6.11 5.25
N ARG A 164 2.02 6.54 4.04
CA ARG A 164 1.68 5.87 2.76
C ARG A 164 2.55 4.65 2.45
N LEU A 165 3.71 4.53 3.07
CA LEU A 165 4.62 3.40 2.92
C LEU A 165 4.19 2.28 3.87
N ILE A 166 3.82 1.15 3.28
CA ILE A 166 3.57 -0.09 4.00
C ILE A 166 4.84 -0.93 3.99
N LEU A 167 5.22 -1.41 5.16
CA LEU A 167 6.29 -2.39 5.35
C LEU A 167 5.66 -3.73 5.71
N ILE A 168 6.19 -4.80 5.13
CA ILE A 168 5.79 -6.17 5.40
C ILE A 168 6.99 -6.98 5.88
N ARG A 169 6.78 -7.90 6.81
CA ARG A 169 7.82 -8.81 7.28
C ARG A 169 8.02 -9.94 6.26
N GLU A 170 9.24 -10.42 6.18
CA GLU A 170 9.67 -11.48 5.26
C GLU A 170 8.74 -12.69 5.18
N ASP A 171 8.32 -13.22 6.33
CA ASP A 171 7.48 -14.44 6.40
C ASP A 171 6.10 -14.24 5.78
N LEU A 172 5.47 -13.08 6.00
CA LEU A 172 4.20 -12.73 5.37
C LEU A 172 4.39 -12.43 3.88
N GLY A 173 5.45 -11.73 3.51
CA GLY A 173 5.78 -11.48 2.10
C GLY A 173 5.96 -12.78 1.32
N GLN A 174 6.73 -13.72 1.87
CA GLN A 174 6.94 -15.04 1.27
C GLN A 174 5.64 -15.83 1.15
N THR A 175 4.77 -15.80 2.18
CA THR A 175 3.46 -16.46 2.11
C THR A 175 2.62 -15.92 0.95
N ILE A 176 2.65 -14.61 0.70
CA ILE A 176 1.90 -13.99 -0.40
C ILE A 176 2.48 -14.40 -1.76
N ILE A 177 3.80 -14.53 -1.88
CA ILE A 177 4.48 -15.01 -3.09
C ILE A 177 4.16 -16.49 -3.34
N ASP A 178 4.27 -17.34 -2.31
CA ASP A 178 4.05 -18.78 -2.41
C ASP A 178 2.59 -19.12 -2.76
N GLU A 179 1.66 -18.24 -2.39
CA GLU A 179 0.26 -18.30 -2.78
C GLU A 179 0.01 -17.66 -4.16
N ASP A 180 1.02 -17.36 -4.98
CA ASP A 180 0.89 -16.79 -6.33
C ASP A 180 0.05 -15.49 -6.38
N CYS A 181 0.09 -14.65 -5.35
CA CYS A 181 -0.61 -13.37 -5.38
C CYS A 181 0.13 -12.36 -6.28
N THR A 182 -0.62 -11.53 -7.02
CA THR A 182 -0.05 -10.63 -8.03
C THR A 182 -0.37 -9.14 -7.81
N GLY A 183 0.35 -8.26 -8.53
CA GLY A 183 0.11 -6.80 -8.53
C GLY A 183 0.87 -6.03 -7.45
N MET A 184 1.75 -6.70 -6.74
CA MET A 184 2.67 -6.12 -5.75
C MET A 184 4.06 -6.74 -5.89
N ILE A 185 5.06 -6.02 -5.40
CA ILE A 185 6.43 -6.50 -5.22
C ILE A 185 6.85 -6.16 -3.79
N PHE A 186 7.63 -7.05 -3.18
CA PHE A 186 8.30 -6.80 -1.90
C PHE A 186 9.73 -6.40 -2.20
N GLN A 187 9.97 -5.09 -2.24
CA GLN A 187 11.26 -4.54 -2.64
C GLN A 187 12.26 -4.64 -1.49
N GLU A 188 13.53 -4.92 -1.80
CA GLU A 188 14.61 -4.80 -0.82
C GLU A 188 14.70 -3.37 -0.27
N LEU A 189 14.86 -3.24 1.05
CA LEU A 189 14.99 -1.92 1.69
C LEU A 189 16.16 -1.10 1.12
N GLU A 190 17.23 -1.79 0.72
CA GLU A 190 18.39 -1.16 0.09
C GLU A 190 18.14 -0.66 -1.32
N ASP A 191 17.11 -1.14 -2.02
CA ASP A 191 16.73 -0.66 -3.36
C ASP A 191 15.66 0.42 -3.31
N TYR A 192 14.91 0.49 -2.21
CA TYR A 192 13.87 1.47 -2.02
C TYR A 192 14.41 2.91 -2.08
N GLY A 193 13.90 3.68 -3.03
CA GLY A 193 14.30 5.06 -3.26
C GLY A 193 15.59 5.23 -4.07
N SER A 194 16.14 4.14 -4.64
CA SER A 194 17.35 4.15 -5.47
C SER A 194 17.27 5.12 -6.65
N GLN A 195 16.09 5.32 -7.24
CA GLN A 195 15.85 6.30 -8.32
C GLN A 195 16.12 7.76 -7.91
N PHE A 196 16.17 8.05 -6.61
CA PHE A 196 16.47 9.39 -6.08
C PHE A 196 17.93 9.54 -5.64
N ARG A 197 18.73 8.47 -5.69
CA ARG A 197 20.19 8.53 -5.61
C ARG A 197 20.63 9.07 -6.96
N GLY A 198 21.02 10.34 -7.04
CA GLY A 198 21.44 10.90 -8.32
C GLY A 198 22.47 10.01 -9.02
N ARG A 199 22.50 10.00 -10.35
CA ARG A 199 23.71 9.58 -11.07
C ARG A 199 24.83 10.42 -10.49
N VAL A 200 25.76 9.78 -9.76
CA VAL A 200 27.04 10.41 -9.43
C VAL A 200 27.60 10.84 -10.78
N GLY A 201 27.71 12.15 -10.99
CA GLY A 201 28.23 12.70 -12.24
C GLY A 201 29.57 12.04 -12.54
N THR A 202 29.68 11.47 -13.74
CA THR A 202 30.96 11.20 -14.40
C THR A 202 31.68 12.50 -14.66
#